data_AF-A0A943NUB0-F1
#
_entry.id   AF-A0A943NUB0-F1
#
_cell.length_a   1.000
_cell.length_b   1.000
_cell.length_c   1.000
_cell.angle_alpha   90.00
_cell.angle_beta   90.00
_cell.angle_gamma   90.00
#
_symmetry.space_group_name_H-M   'P 1'
#
loop_
_entity.id
_entity.type
_entity.pdbx_description
1 polymer ?
#
loop_
_entity_poly.entity_id
_entity_poly.type
_entity_poly.pdbx_seq_one_letter_code
_entity_poly.pdbx_strand_id
1 'polypeptide(L)'
;MSEVENNIAGSSAAADATVAENVDATEATPEASINDERAQRRARRQALIDTGIDPYPIKSTVTAHVAELEERYADLEDGQTGEEVYSVAGRVRAIRNQGKIAFVVVEDYTGQIQLFCRINNLDEKNWELLGLLDLGDIIGATGAIMRTRRGQLSLAVTSLEVLSKSLRPLPEKFHGLTDREVRYRQRYVDLIMNPEVRDVFRKRSQIISIIRQFMEADGYMEVETPVLQEILGGANAKPFITHYNALNTENYLRIATELPLKRLLVGGLERVYELGRQFRNEGTDLTHNPEFTSMEAYAAYSDLAGMRELSQNLFQEIARKACDCEEGHEIITYQGAEVDLSGNWRVASLAEIASEVTGEELSIDTPVEKLRAVLDRYEIEWNPEWQAGKLLFEIYDELGEKSIV
;
A
#
# COMPACT_ATOMS: atom_id res chain seq x y z
N MET A 1 49.91 -29.50 4.95
CA MET A 1 51.28 -29.02 4.69
C MET A 1 51.21 -27.58 4.26
N SER A 2 51.62 -26.70 5.18
CA SER A 2 52.12 -25.31 5.02
C SER A 2 51.32 -24.32 4.18
N GLU A 3 50.61 -23.33 4.75
CA GLU A 3 51.13 -22.12 5.42
C GLU A 3 52.25 -21.43 4.64
N VAL A 4 51.97 -20.28 4.04
CA VAL A 4 52.93 -19.18 3.88
C VAL A 4 52.18 -17.86 4.03
N GLU A 5 52.30 -17.27 5.22
CA GLU A 5 52.08 -15.86 5.50
C GLU A 5 53.39 -15.07 5.33
N ASN A 6 53.22 -13.73 5.25
CA ASN A 6 54.20 -12.64 5.39
C ASN A 6 55.05 -12.34 4.15
N ASN A 7 55.32 -11.08 3.77
CA ASN A 7 55.45 -9.85 4.55
C ASN A 7 55.63 -8.69 3.54
N ILE A 8 55.02 -7.50 3.69
CA ILE A 8 55.68 -6.18 3.45
C ILE A 8 54.91 -5.09 4.20
N ALA A 9 55.62 -4.41 5.11
CA ALA A 9 55.21 -3.18 5.78
C ALA A 9 55.87 -1.94 5.14
N GLY A 10 55.16 -0.80 5.18
CA GLY A 10 55.76 0.53 5.42
C GLY A 10 55.83 1.53 4.26
N SER A 11 55.09 2.65 4.39
CA SER A 11 55.47 4.05 4.06
C SER A 11 54.19 4.89 3.89
N SER A 12 53.67 5.51 4.95
CA SER A 12 53.88 6.92 5.36
C SER A 12 53.73 7.97 4.24
N ALA A 13 52.66 8.77 4.33
CA ALA A 13 52.69 10.20 3.99
C ALA A 13 51.57 10.91 4.77
N ALA A 14 51.97 11.69 5.77
CA ALA A 14 51.12 12.64 6.48
C ALA A 14 50.99 13.92 5.65
N ALA A 15 49.81 14.54 5.68
CA ALA A 15 49.64 15.96 5.38
C ALA A 15 48.66 16.53 6.40
N ASP A 16 49.21 17.38 7.27
CA ASP A 16 48.54 18.26 8.23
C ASP A 16 47.60 19.23 7.51
N ALA A 17 46.41 19.45 8.06
CA ALA A 17 45.71 20.73 7.99
C ALA A 17 44.73 20.86 9.16
N THR A 18 45.13 21.67 10.11
CA THR A 18 44.38 22.22 11.25
C THR A 18 43.05 22.87 10.83
N VAL A 19 41.96 22.54 11.52
CA VAL A 19 40.79 23.43 11.65
C VAL A 19 40.33 23.43 13.10
N ALA A 20 40.10 24.65 13.58
CA ALA A 20 39.96 25.08 14.96
C ALA A 20 38.77 24.49 15.73
N GLU A 21 38.96 24.42 17.05
CA GLU A 21 37.92 24.29 18.06
C GLU A 21 36.86 25.40 17.91
N ASN A 22 35.59 24.99 17.87
CA ASN A 22 34.49 25.83 18.32
C ASN A 22 33.67 25.02 19.33
N VAL A 23 33.60 25.54 20.54
CA VAL A 23 32.83 25.03 21.68
C VAL A 23 31.50 25.78 21.72
N ASP A 24 30.45 25.07 22.19
CA ASP A 24 29.02 25.42 22.32
C ASP A 24 28.18 25.39 21.03
N ALA A 25 27.03 24.70 20.95
CA ALA A 25 26.05 24.42 21.99
C ALA A 25 25.44 23.00 21.87
N THR A 26 25.05 22.45 23.03
CA THR A 26 24.37 21.17 23.22
C THR A 26 23.02 21.09 22.48
N GLU A 27 22.97 20.33 21.39
CA GLU A 27 21.72 19.73 20.89
C GLU A 27 21.41 18.47 21.69
N ALA A 28 20.36 18.51 22.51
CA ALA A 28 19.77 17.30 23.05
C ALA A 28 19.11 16.51 21.90
N THR A 29 19.68 15.35 21.59
CA THR A 29 19.24 14.43 20.54
C THR A 29 17.76 14.00 20.65
N PRO A 30 16.99 13.95 19.55
CA PRO A 30 15.58 13.50 19.54
C PRO A 30 15.38 12.03 20.01
N GLU A 31 16.42 11.19 19.95
CA GLU A 31 16.36 9.81 20.46
C GLU A 31 16.22 9.72 21.99
N ALA A 32 16.79 10.68 22.73
CA ALA A 32 16.67 10.72 24.19
C ALA A 32 15.23 11.03 24.63
N SER A 33 14.53 11.89 23.88
CA SER A 33 13.12 12.26 24.15
C SER A 33 12.15 11.10 23.89
N ILE A 34 12.36 10.32 22.82
CA ILE A 34 11.51 9.16 22.49
C ILE A 34 11.71 8.03 23.49
N ASN A 35 12.95 7.82 23.97
CA ASN A 35 13.23 6.79 24.97
C ASN A 35 12.62 7.12 26.33
N ASP A 36 12.63 8.40 26.73
CA ASP A 36 11.95 8.87 27.93
C ASP A 36 10.42 8.68 27.82
N GLU A 37 9.80 9.06 26.70
CA GLU A 37 8.36 8.84 26.51
C GLU A 37 7.97 7.35 26.54
N ARG A 38 8.78 6.47 25.94
CA ARG A 38 8.58 5.02 26.01
C ARG A 38 8.66 4.50 27.45
N ALA A 39 9.59 5.03 28.26
CA ALA A 39 9.71 4.67 29.66
C ALA A 39 8.47 5.12 30.44
N GLN A 40 7.99 6.35 30.22
CA GLN A 40 6.77 6.87 30.84
C GLN A 40 5.52 6.06 30.46
N ARG A 41 5.37 5.69 29.18
CA ARG A 41 4.26 4.83 28.71
C ARG A 41 4.29 3.45 29.34
N ARG A 42 5.48 2.86 29.54
CA ARG A 42 5.65 1.59 30.27
C ARG A 42 5.29 1.74 31.75
N ALA A 43 5.66 2.84 32.39
CA ALA A 43 5.28 3.13 33.77
C ALA A 43 3.75 3.30 33.91
N ARG A 44 3.09 4.02 33.00
CA ARG A 44 1.61 4.13 32.96
C ARG A 44 0.94 2.78 32.72
N ARG A 45 1.49 1.93 31.83
CA ARG A 45 1.04 0.54 31.68
C ARG A 45 1.12 -0.23 32.99
N GLN A 46 2.23 -0.10 33.72
CA GLN A 46 2.39 -0.78 35.00
C GLN A 46 1.37 -0.26 36.03
N ALA A 47 1.12 1.05 36.08
CA ALA A 47 0.10 1.63 36.94
C ALA A 47 -1.33 1.11 36.63
N LEU A 48 -1.67 0.86 35.36
CA LEU A 48 -2.93 0.18 35.01
C LEU A 48 -3.01 -1.21 35.65
N ILE A 49 -1.93 -2.00 35.53
CA ILE A 49 -1.87 -3.36 36.10
C ILE A 49 -1.98 -3.30 37.63
N ASP A 50 -1.24 -2.40 38.26
CA ASP A 50 -1.19 -2.24 39.72
C ASP A 50 -2.55 -1.80 40.30
N THR A 51 -3.38 -1.11 39.50
CA THR A 51 -4.75 -0.70 39.84
C THR A 51 -5.82 -1.73 39.41
N GLY A 52 -5.40 -2.92 38.95
CA GLY A 52 -6.31 -3.99 38.54
C GLY A 52 -7.08 -3.71 37.25
N ILE A 53 -6.48 -2.92 36.35
CA ILE A 53 -6.98 -2.68 34.99
C ILE A 53 -6.09 -3.45 34.02
N ASP A 54 -6.68 -4.37 33.26
CA ASP A 54 -5.97 -5.08 32.19
C ASP A 54 -5.72 -4.10 31.03
N PRO A 55 -4.45 -3.80 30.66
CA PRO A 55 -4.15 -2.91 29.53
C PRO A 55 -4.41 -3.56 28.15
N TYR A 56 -4.70 -4.87 28.11
CA TYR A 56 -4.90 -5.66 26.89
C TYR A 56 -6.03 -6.70 27.05
N PRO A 57 -7.27 -6.28 27.34
CA PRO A 57 -8.39 -7.20 27.49
C PRO A 57 -8.66 -8.00 26.21
N ILE A 58 -9.18 -9.21 26.37
CA ILE A 58 -9.40 -10.17 25.27
C ILE A 58 -10.59 -9.76 24.37
N LYS A 59 -11.54 -8.97 24.90
CA LYS A 59 -12.75 -8.55 24.17
C LYS A 59 -13.26 -7.18 24.65
N SER A 60 -13.99 -6.52 23.77
CA SER A 60 -14.79 -5.32 24.06
C SER A 60 -16.13 -5.42 23.33
N THR A 61 -17.15 -4.73 23.83
CA THR A 61 -18.42 -4.58 23.13
C THR A 61 -18.42 -3.27 22.35
N VAL A 62 -18.66 -3.33 21.04
CA VAL A 62 -18.87 -2.17 20.16
C VAL A 62 -20.26 -2.30 19.56
N THR A 63 -21.07 -1.24 19.65
CA THR A 63 -22.48 -1.25 19.20
C THR A 63 -22.73 -0.34 18.01
N ALA A 64 -21.80 0.55 17.67
CA ALA A 64 -21.88 1.43 16.51
C ALA A 64 -20.50 1.95 16.11
N HIS A 65 -20.38 2.33 14.84
CA HIS A 65 -19.22 3.05 14.30
C HIS A 65 -19.49 4.55 14.16
N VAL A 66 -18.42 5.35 14.10
CA VAL A 66 -18.55 6.81 14.09
C VAL A 66 -19.39 7.31 12.91
N ALA A 67 -19.14 6.84 11.69
CA ALA A 67 -19.88 7.30 10.52
C ALA A 67 -21.39 6.98 10.61
N GLU A 68 -21.75 5.83 11.17
CA GLU A 68 -23.15 5.44 11.38
C GLU A 68 -23.85 6.39 12.36
N LEU A 69 -23.16 6.81 13.42
CA LEU A 69 -23.68 7.76 14.40
C LEU A 69 -23.81 9.17 13.80
N GLU A 70 -22.83 9.62 13.02
CA GLU A 70 -22.90 10.92 12.33
C GLU A 70 -24.07 10.97 11.35
N GLU A 71 -24.30 9.91 10.58
CA GLU A 71 -25.45 9.80 9.68
C GLU A 71 -26.77 9.76 10.44
N ARG A 72 -26.89 8.87 11.43
CA ARG A 72 -28.14 8.69 12.21
C ARG A 72 -28.54 9.94 12.99
N TYR A 73 -27.58 10.73 13.47
CA TYR A 73 -27.83 11.92 14.28
C TYR A 73 -27.48 13.22 13.57
N ALA A 74 -27.50 13.23 12.23
CA ALA A 74 -27.24 14.42 11.42
C ALA A 74 -28.14 15.61 11.82
N ASP A 75 -29.42 15.33 12.16
CA ASP A 75 -30.43 16.33 12.51
C ASP A 75 -30.52 16.65 14.01
N LEU A 76 -29.66 16.06 14.86
CA LEU A 76 -29.65 16.34 16.30
C LEU A 76 -29.21 17.79 16.55
N GLU A 77 -30.04 18.62 17.18
CA GLU A 77 -29.71 20.04 17.38
C GLU A 77 -28.57 20.28 18.40
N ASP A 78 -27.89 21.41 18.27
CA ASP A 78 -26.81 21.83 19.17
C ASP A 78 -27.24 21.89 20.63
N GLY A 79 -26.48 21.20 21.49
CA GLY A 79 -26.73 21.14 22.92
C GLY A 79 -27.76 20.09 23.34
N GLN A 80 -28.37 19.36 22.40
CA GLN A 80 -29.27 18.26 22.71
C GLN A 80 -28.53 16.97 23.05
N THR A 81 -29.18 16.12 23.84
CA THR A 81 -28.72 14.79 24.21
C THR A 81 -29.78 13.79 23.76
N GLY A 82 -29.36 12.78 22.99
CA GLY A 82 -30.22 11.66 22.63
C GLY A 82 -30.39 10.69 23.80
N GLU A 83 -31.43 9.86 23.73
CA GLU A 83 -31.72 8.89 24.79
C GLU A 83 -30.93 7.58 24.64
N GLU A 84 -30.39 7.32 23.44
CA GLU A 84 -29.71 6.07 23.12
C GLU A 84 -28.26 6.05 23.61
N VAL A 85 -27.87 4.88 24.12
CA VAL A 85 -26.53 4.59 24.63
C VAL A 85 -25.79 3.73 23.64
N TYR A 86 -24.57 4.15 23.30
CA TYR A 86 -23.69 3.44 22.39
C TYR A 86 -22.37 3.12 23.05
N SER A 87 -21.75 2.01 22.65
CA SER A 87 -20.36 1.67 22.95
C SER A 87 -19.54 1.77 21.68
N VAL A 88 -18.54 2.66 21.69
CA VAL A 88 -17.60 2.85 20.58
C VAL A 88 -16.21 2.44 21.02
N ALA A 89 -15.37 2.04 20.08
CA ALA A 89 -13.95 1.79 20.34
C ALA A 89 -13.09 2.47 19.28
N GLY A 90 -11.97 3.04 19.70
CA GLY A 90 -11.11 3.75 18.77
C GLY A 90 -9.78 4.16 19.38
N ARG A 91 -8.88 4.62 18.51
CA ARG A 91 -7.57 5.13 18.87
C ARG A 91 -7.70 6.55 19.42
N VAL A 92 -7.12 6.80 20.59
CA VAL A 92 -7.02 8.13 21.19
C VAL A 92 -6.18 9.04 20.28
N ARG A 93 -6.82 10.07 19.73
CA ARG A 93 -6.20 11.11 18.92
C ARG A 93 -5.91 12.35 19.73
N ALA A 94 -6.74 12.72 20.70
CA ALA A 94 -6.50 13.92 21.51
C ALA A 94 -7.07 13.73 22.91
N ILE A 95 -6.43 14.34 23.91
CA ILE A 95 -6.92 14.41 25.29
C ILE A 95 -6.83 15.87 25.72
N ARG A 96 -7.92 16.43 26.27
CA ARG A 96 -7.98 17.78 26.83
C ARG A 96 -8.64 17.73 28.19
N ASN A 97 -7.90 18.02 29.25
CA ASN A 97 -8.42 18.03 30.63
C ASN A 97 -8.66 19.47 31.11
N GLN A 98 -9.80 19.70 31.75
CA GLN A 98 -10.25 20.99 32.30
C GLN A 98 -10.88 20.81 33.68
N GLY A 99 -10.10 20.26 34.63
CA GLY A 99 -10.52 20.10 36.02
C GLY A 99 -11.56 19.01 36.20
N LYS A 100 -12.86 19.36 36.16
CA LYS A 100 -13.98 18.40 36.36
C LYS A 100 -14.54 17.82 35.05
N ILE A 101 -13.96 18.22 33.92
CA ILE A 101 -14.37 17.82 32.57
C ILE A 101 -13.11 17.41 31.80
N ALA A 102 -13.19 16.33 31.04
CA ALA A 102 -12.20 15.95 30.06
C ALA A 102 -12.87 15.66 28.71
N PHE A 103 -12.16 16.00 27.63
CA PHE A 103 -12.55 15.65 26.27
C PHE A 103 -11.49 14.72 25.69
N VAL A 104 -11.91 13.57 25.20
CA VAL A 104 -11.03 12.63 24.49
C VAL A 104 -11.55 12.48 23.06
N VAL A 105 -10.71 12.61 22.05
CA VAL A 105 -11.10 12.31 20.67
C VAL A 105 -10.63 10.90 20.34
N VAL A 106 -11.54 10.04 19.91
CA VAL A 106 -11.25 8.68 19.46
C VAL A 106 -11.52 8.54 17.98
N GLU A 107 -10.67 7.78 17.29
CA GLU A 107 -10.77 7.48 15.87
C GLU A 107 -10.96 5.98 15.65
N ASP A 108 -12.04 5.60 14.97
CA ASP A 108 -12.21 4.25 14.44
C ASP A 108 -11.86 4.21 12.94
N TYR A 109 -12.21 3.13 12.23
CA TYR A 109 -11.90 3.04 10.80
C TYR A 109 -12.78 3.93 9.91
N THR A 110 -13.88 4.45 10.45
CA THR A 110 -14.91 5.24 9.77
C THR A 110 -14.80 6.74 10.04
N GLY A 111 -14.28 7.16 11.19
CA GLY A 111 -14.18 8.58 11.52
C GLY A 111 -13.70 8.86 12.94
N GLN A 112 -13.87 10.12 13.37
CA GLN A 112 -13.52 10.59 14.71
C GLN A 112 -14.76 11.04 15.48
N ILE A 113 -14.86 10.64 16.74
CA ILE A 113 -15.91 11.11 17.66
C ILE A 113 -15.29 11.65 18.94
N GLN A 114 -15.92 12.68 19.51
CA GLN A 114 -15.53 13.22 20.79
C GLN A 114 -16.22 12.50 21.94
N LEU A 115 -15.45 12.15 22.96
CA LEU A 115 -15.90 11.64 24.24
C LEU A 115 -15.96 12.82 25.21
N PHE A 116 -17.13 13.03 25.81
CA PHE A 116 -17.37 14.02 26.84
C PHE A 116 -17.41 13.36 28.21
N CYS A 117 -16.30 13.46 28.95
CA CYS A 117 -16.11 12.84 30.24
C CYS A 117 -16.32 13.88 31.36
N ARG A 118 -17.17 13.55 32.34
CA ARG A 118 -17.44 14.40 33.50
C ARG A 118 -17.25 13.60 34.78
N ILE A 119 -16.65 14.21 35.81
CA ILE A 119 -16.40 13.54 37.09
C ILE A 119 -17.69 13.04 37.76
N ASN A 120 -18.82 13.70 37.51
CA ASN A 120 -20.12 13.29 38.07
C ASN A 120 -20.81 12.19 37.25
N ASN A 121 -20.29 11.83 36.07
CA ASN A 121 -20.89 10.84 35.17
C ASN A 121 -20.06 9.55 35.06
N LEU A 122 -18.80 9.60 35.48
CA LEU A 122 -17.89 8.46 35.56
C LEU A 122 -17.72 8.07 37.03
N ASP A 123 -17.53 6.78 37.29
CA ASP A 123 -17.06 6.33 38.59
C ASP A 123 -15.59 6.76 38.83
N GLU A 124 -15.13 6.67 40.07
CA GLU A 124 -13.79 7.08 40.47
C GLU A 124 -12.71 6.37 39.65
N LYS A 125 -12.89 5.05 39.43
CA LYS A 125 -11.96 4.22 38.64
C LYS A 125 -11.83 4.70 37.20
N ASN A 126 -12.94 4.95 36.50
CA ASN A 126 -12.90 5.42 35.12
C ASN A 126 -12.47 6.88 35.01
N TRP A 127 -12.71 7.69 36.04
CA TRP A 127 -12.21 9.06 36.10
C TRP A 127 -10.68 9.09 36.23
N GLU A 128 -10.11 8.28 37.13
CA GLU A 128 -8.66 8.15 37.30
C GLU A 128 -7.97 7.56 36.05
N LEU A 129 -8.64 6.63 35.36
CA LEU A 129 -8.16 6.03 34.11
C LEU A 129 -7.78 7.07 33.06
N LEU A 130 -8.50 8.21 32.99
CA LEU A 130 -8.19 9.29 32.05
C LEU A 130 -6.76 9.84 32.21
N GLY A 131 -6.22 9.83 33.44
CA GLY A 131 -4.84 10.27 33.73
C GLY A 131 -3.77 9.27 33.30
N LEU A 132 -4.15 8.04 32.96
CA LEU A 132 -3.26 6.97 32.51
C LEU A 132 -3.30 6.76 30.99
N LEU A 133 -4.20 7.46 30.29
CA LEU A 133 -4.30 7.43 28.84
C LEU A 133 -3.22 8.26 28.16
N ASP A 134 -2.76 7.78 27.02
CA ASP A 134 -1.86 8.48 26.11
C ASP A 134 -2.44 8.53 24.70
N LEU A 135 -1.93 9.48 23.91
CA LEU A 135 -2.15 9.47 22.47
C LEU A 135 -1.69 8.14 21.87
N GLY A 136 -2.51 7.57 21.00
CA GLY A 136 -2.26 6.30 20.34
C GLY A 136 -2.81 5.07 21.07
N ASP A 137 -3.21 5.17 22.34
CA ASP A 137 -3.93 4.09 23.02
C ASP A 137 -5.24 3.77 22.29
N ILE A 138 -5.70 2.52 22.40
CA ILE A 138 -7.03 2.12 21.92
C ILE A 138 -7.90 1.97 23.16
N ILE A 139 -9.05 2.63 23.16
CA ILE A 139 -10.02 2.63 24.26
C ILE A 139 -11.41 2.29 23.77
N GLY A 140 -12.22 1.72 24.66
CA GLY A 140 -13.66 1.58 24.54
C GLY A 140 -14.35 2.63 25.41
N ALA A 141 -15.46 3.18 24.94
CA ALA A 141 -16.25 4.14 25.70
C ALA A 141 -17.74 3.87 25.47
N THR A 142 -18.50 3.84 26.57
CA THR A 142 -19.96 3.71 26.56
C THR A 142 -20.59 4.98 27.09
N GLY A 143 -21.62 5.48 26.41
CA GLY A 143 -22.30 6.70 26.83
C GLY A 143 -23.51 7.04 25.98
N ALA A 144 -24.29 8.02 26.43
CA ALA A 144 -25.41 8.55 25.67
C ALA A 144 -24.91 9.47 24.55
N ILE A 145 -25.54 9.41 23.38
CA ILE A 145 -25.22 10.32 22.28
C ILE A 145 -25.64 11.76 22.62
N MET A 146 -24.83 12.74 22.25
CA MET A 146 -25.17 14.16 22.42
C MET A 146 -24.51 15.02 21.35
N ARG A 147 -25.07 16.20 21.08
CA ARG A 147 -24.38 17.25 20.33
C ARG A 147 -24.01 18.36 21.28
N THR A 148 -22.73 18.76 21.26
CA THR A 148 -22.28 19.89 22.07
C THR A 148 -22.88 21.21 21.56
N ARG A 149 -22.84 22.28 22.36
CA ARG A 149 -23.26 23.63 21.92
C ARG A 149 -22.44 24.21 20.76
N ARG A 150 -21.35 23.54 20.38
CA ARG A 150 -20.49 23.93 19.25
C ARG A 150 -20.75 23.05 18.01
N GLY A 151 -21.86 22.31 18.01
CA GLY A 151 -22.25 21.45 16.91
C GLY A 151 -21.49 20.13 16.77
N GLN A 152 -20.52 19.83 17.64
CA GLN A 152 -19.79 18.55 17.55
C GLN A 152 -20.58 17.41 18.19
N LEU A 153 -20.84 16.34 17.43
CA LEU A 153 -21.41 15.09 17.95
C LEU A 153 -20.42 14.44 18.93
N SER A 154 -20.95 13.88 20.02
CA SER A 154 -20.15 13.37 21.13
C SER A 154 -20.88 12.28 21.91
N LEU A 155 -20.13 11.48 22.68
CA LEU A 155 -20.69 10.59 23.68
C LEU A 155 -20.51 11.17 25.08
N ALA A 156 -21.61 11.31 25.84
CA ALA A 156 -21.59 11.57 27.27
C ALA A 156 -21.20 10.28 28.01
N VAL A 157 -19.91 10.11 28.26
CA VAL A 157 -19.33 8.83 28.68
C VAL A 157 -19.71 8.48 30.12
N THR A 158 -20.27 7.28 30.30
CA THR A 158 -20.58 6.65 31.59
C THR A 158 -19.63 5.50 31.93
N SER A 159 -18.99 4.90 30.94
CA SER A 159 -17.96 3.87 31.15
C SER A 159 -16.79 4.03 30.17
N LEU A 160 -15.57 3.77 30.64
CA LEU A 160 -14.33 3.86 29.88
C LEU A 160 -13.49 2.61 30.11
N GLU A 161 -12.90 2.06 29.05
CA GLU A 161 -12.06 0.87 29.10
C GLU A 161 -10.80 1.06 28.25
N VAL A 162 -9.63 0.63 28.75
CA VAL A 162 -8.42 0.52 27.93
C VAL A 162 -8.45 -0.82 27.21
N LEU A 163 -8.34 -0.79 25.89
CA LEU A 163 -8.34 -1.99 25.04
C LEU A 163 -6.93 -2.35 24.56
N SER A 164 -6.08 -1.34 24.39
CA SER A 164 -4.68 -1.55 24.07
C SER A 164 -3.83 -0.34 24.44
N LYS A 165 -2.93 -0.50 25.42
CA LYS A 165 -1.94 0.53 25.75
C LYS A 165 -0.86 0.62 24.66
N SER A 166 -0.70 1.81 24.08
CA SER A 166 0.39 2.10 23.14
C SER A 166 1.68 2.43 23.88
N LEU A 167 2.70 1.58 23.68
CA LEU A 167 4.03 1.73 24.29
C LEU A 167 4.98 2.62 23.49
N ARG A 168 4.58 3.01 22.26
CA ARG A 168 5.36 3.92 21.42
C ARG A 168 4.50 5.16 21.11
N PRO A 169 5.09 6.36 21.10
CA PRO A 169 4.41 7.53 20.56
C PRO A 169 4.00 7.31 19.11
N LEU A 170 2.89 7.93 18.72
CA LEU A 170 2.63 8.21 17.32
C LEU A 170 3.59 9.31 16.85
N PRO A 171 3.96 9.34 15.55
CA PRO A 171 4.69 10.47 14.99
C PRO A 171 3.95 11.80 15.22
N GLU A 172 4.71 12.89 15.24
CA GLU A 172 4.17 14.22 15.48
C GLU A 172 3.11 14.58 14.41
N LYS A 173 1.98 15.13 14.88
CA LYS A 173 0.79 15.33 14.02
C LYS A 173 0.95 16.40 12.94
N PHE A 174 1.78 17.42 13.17
CA PHE A 174 1.79 18.64 12.35
C PHE A 174 2.32 18.42 10.94
N HIS A 175 3.20 17.44 10.75
CA HIS A 175 3.78 17.15 9.44
C HIS A 175 3.25 15.85 8.83
N GLY A 176 2.44 15.07 9.56
CA GLY A 176 2.11 13.70 9.16
C GLY A 176 3.37 12.81 9.11
N LEU A 177 3.24 11.59 8.58
CA LEU A 177 4.40 10.77 8.26
C LEU A 177 4.75 10.99 6.78
N THR A 178 5.71 11.87 6.49
CA THR A 178 6.08 12.29 5.12
C THR A 178 7.19 11.45 4.52
N ASP A 179 8.11 10.95 5.34
CA ASP A 179 9.24 10.14 4.87
C ASP A 179 8.75 8.86 4.18
N ARG A 180 8.99 8.76 2.88
CA ARG A 180 8.49 7.69 2.02
C ARG A 180 9.01 6.32 2.45
N GLU A 181 10.26 6.23 2.87
CA GLU A 181 10.86 4.97 3.31
C GLU A 181 10.23 4.48 4.61
N VAL A 182 10.07 5.38 5.59
CA VAL A 182 9.43 5.06 6.87
C VAL A 182 7.98 4.66 6.67
N ARG A 183 7.23 5.33 5.78
CA ARG A 183 5.85 4.94 5.43
C ARG A 183 5.76 3.52 4.91
N TYR A 184 6.70 3.12 4.04
CA TYR A 184 6.70 1.78 3.46
C TYR A 184 7.14 0.70 4.45
N ARG A 185 8.15 0.98 5.29
CA ARG A 185 8.61 0.07 6.34
C ARG A 185 7.60 -0.08 7.48
N GLN A 186 6.87 0.98 7.80
CA GLN A 186 5.92 1.04 8.91
C GLN A 186 4.52 1.36 8.41
N ARG A 187 4.02 0.54 7.48
CA ARG A 187 2.69 0.74 6.87
C ARG A 187 1.57 0.91 7.90
N TYR A 188 1.65 0.22 9.02
CA TYR A 188 0.67 0.35 10.12
C TYR A 188 0.65 1.76 10.73
N VAL A 189 1.79 2.47 10.78
CA VAL A 189 1.84 3.88 11.23
C VAL A 189 1.33 4.80 10.14
N ASP A 190 1.71 4.55 8.88
CA ASP A 190 1.24 5.31 7.73
C ASP A 190 -0.29 5.31 7.64
N LEU A 191 -0.93 4.13 7.80
CA LEU A 191 -2.40 4.01 7.85
C LEU A 191 -3.05 4.76 9.04
N ILE A 192 -2.32 5.01 10.12
CA ILE A 192 -2.81 5.78 11.28
C ILE A 192 -2.67 7.29 11.06
N MET A 193 -1.65 7.72 10.30
CA MET A 193 -1.31 9.12 10.13
C MET A 193 -1.89 9.73 8.86
N ASN A 194 -2.11 8.91 7.82
CA ASN A 194 -2.49 9.32 6.47
C ASN A 194 -3.76 8.56 6.05
N PRO A 195 -4.97 9.07 6.35
CA PRO A 195 -6.24 8.40 6.07
C PRO A 195 -6.44 8.04 4.59
N GLU A 196 -5.95 8.86 3.67
CA GLU A 196 -6.03 8.66 2.22
C GLU A 196 -5.32 7.38 1.77
N VAL A 197 -4.31 6.92 2.52
CA VAL A 197 -3.65 5.64 2.24
C VAL A 197 -4.64 4.48 2.43
N ARG A 198 -5.55 4.57 3.40
CA ARG A 198 -6.59 3.53 3.59
C ARG A 198 -7.48 3.44 2.36
N ASP A 199 -7.82 4.58 1.75
CA ASP A 199 -8.64 4.62 0.55
C ASP A 199 -7.94 3.98 -0.65
N VAL A 200 -6.62 4.14 -0.79
CA VAL A 200 -5.83 3.41 -1.79
C VAL A 200 -5.96 1.89 -1.61
N PHE A 201 -5.85 1.37 -0.38
CA PHE A 201 -6.02 -0.07 -0.13
C PHE A 201 -7.46 -0.55 -0.35
N ARG A 202 -8.47 0.23 0.06
CA ARG A 202 -9.88 -0.08 -0.23
C ARG A 202 -10.12 -0.15 -1.73
N LYS A 203 -9.62 0.83 -2.47
CA LYS A 203 -9.71 0.90 -3.93
C LYS A 203 -9.03 -0.30 -4.59
N ARG A 204 -7.83 -0.69 -4.14
CA ARG A 204 -7.14 -1.90 -4.61
C ARG A 204 -8.00 -3.17 -4.40
N SER A 205 -8.58 -3.35 -3.22
CA SER A 205 -9.47 -4.49 -2.94
C SER A 205 -10.74 -4.47 -3.81
N GLN A 206 -11.30 -3.28 -4.04
CA GLN A 206 -12.44 -3.07 -4.92
C GLN A 206 -12.09 -3.47 -6.37
N ILE A 207 -10.96 -3.00 -6.91
CA ILE A 207 -10.48 -3.33 -8.26
C ILE A 207 -10.32 -4.84 -8.43
N ILE A 208 -9.70 -5.54 -7.47
CA ILE A 208 -9.55 -7.00 -7.51
C ILE A 208 -10.92 -7.70 -7.53
N SER A 209 -11.88 -7.19 -6.76
CA SER A 209 -13.23 -7.76 -6.71
C SER A 209 -13.97 -7.55 -8.04
N ILE A 210 -13.81 -6.36 -8.66
CA ILE A 210 -14.38 -6.04 -9.97
C ILE A 210 -13.79 -6.96 -11.05
N ILE A 211 -12.47 -7.16 -11.06
CA ILE A 211 -11.81 -8.08 -12.00
C ILE A 211 -12.47 -9.47 -11.92
N ARG A 212 -12.61 -10.03 -10.71
CA ARG A 212 -13.21 -11.35 -10.55
C ARG A 212 -14.64 -11.42 -11.08
N GLN A 213 -15.48 -10.45 -10.70
CA GLN A 213 -16.88 -10.40 -11.14
C GLN A 213 -16.99 -10.25 -12.67
N PHE A 214 -16.13 -9.43 -13.28
CA PHE A 214 -16.09 -9.23 -14.72
C PHE A 214 -15.70 -10.52 -15.45
N MET A 215 -14.63 -11.18 -15.00
CA MET A 215 -14.16 -12.43 -15.60
C MET A 215 -15.19 -13.56 -15.45
N GLU A 216 -15.83 -13.68 -14.28
CA GLU A 216 -16.91 -14.66 -14.05
C GLU A 216 -18.11 -14.40 -14.97
N ALA A 217 -18.51 -13.14 -15.14
CA ALA A 217 -19.62 -12.76 -16.03
C ALA A 217 -19.35 -13.10 -17.50
N ASP A 218 -18.08 -13.05 -17.94
CA ASP A 218 -17.65 -13.48 -19.28
C ASP A 218 -17.28 -14.98 -19.35
N GLY A 219 -17.65 -15.77 -18.33
CA GLY A 219 -17.52 -17.23 -18.33
C GLY A 219 -16.09 -17.74 -18.17
N TYR A 220 -15.15 -16.92 -17.69
CA TYR A 220 -13.83 -17.40 -17.30
C TYR A 220 -13.88 -18.11 -15.94
N MET A 221 -13.20 -19.25 -15.86
CA MET A 221 -13.02 -19.99 -14.61
C MET A 221 -11.77 -19.49 -13.86
N GLU A 222 -11.92 -19.01 -12.63
CA GLU A 222 -10.77 -18.73 -11.75
C GLU A 222 -10.14 -20.07 -11.32
N VAL A 223 -8.82 -20.17 -11.45
CA VAL A 223 -8.05 -21.37 -11.08
C VAL A 223 -6.84 -21.00 -10.24
N GLU A 224 -6.31 -21.97 -9.50
CA GLU A 224 -5.05 -21.85 -8.77
C GLU A 224 -4.02 -22.83 -9.32
N THR A 225 -2.90 -22.32 -9.81
CA THR A 225 -1.80 -23.14 -10.35
C THR A 225 -0.57 -23.13 -9.44
N PRO A 226 0.36 -24.10 -9.59
CA PRO A 226 1.49 -24.23 -8.67
C PRO A 226 2.38 -22.98 -8.58
N VAL A 227 2.61 -22.52 -7.35
CA VAL A 227 3.57 -21.44 -7.01
C VAL A 227 5.01 -21.94 -7.00
N LEU A 228 5.22 -23.17 -6.51
CA LEU A 228 6.51 -23.87 -6.57
C LEU A 228 6.56 -24.70 -7.85
N GLN A 229 7.60 -24.49 -8.65
CA GLN A 229 7.77 -25.12 -9.95
C GLN A 229 9.17 -25.73 -10.07
N GLU A 230 9.26 -26.91 -10.67
CA GLU A 230 10.54 -27.57 -11.00
C GLU A 230 11.16 -27.01 -12.29
N ILE A 231 10.31 -26.48 -13.19
CA ILE A 231 10.71 -25.95 -14.49
C ILE A 231 10.37 -24.47 -14.54
N LEU A 232 11.35 -23.67 -14.93
CA LEU A 232 11.20 -22.24 -15.19
C LEU A 232 10.65 -22.00 -16.59
N GLY A 233 9.62 -21.17 -16.71
CA GLY A 233 9.13 -20.71 -18.00
C GLY A 233 7.90 -19.81 -17.88
N GLY A 234 7.42 -19.33 -19.02
CA GLY A 234 6.29 -18.38 -19.10
C GLY A 234 6.68 -16.90 -18.97
N ALA A 235 7.94 -16.59 -18.64
CA ALA A 235 8.50 -15.24 -18.74
C ALA A 235 10.03 -15.30 -18.86
N ASN A 236 10.64 -14.20 -19.30
CA ASN A 236 12.09 -14.02 -19.26
C ASN A 236 12.47 -13.20 -18.02
N ALA A 237 12.59 -13.86 -16.87
CA ALA A 237 12.87 -13.24 -15.59
C ALA A 237 13.75 -14.14 -14.72
N LYS A 238 14.56 -13.54 -13.84
CA LYS A 238 15.38 -14.32 -12.91
C LYS A 238 14.50 -14.84 -11.76
N PRO A 239 14.51 -16.14 -11.44
CA PRO A 239 13.66 -16.68 -10.36
C PRO A 239 14.30 -16.56 -8.97
N PHE A 240 13.46 -16.73 -7.95
CA PHE A 240 13.91 -17.15 -6.64
C PHE A 240 14.04 -18.67 -6.59
N ILE A 241 15.16 -19.15 -6.04
CA ILE A 241 15.48 -20.57 -5.92
C ILE A 241 15.27 -20.99 -4.46
N THR A 242 14.66 -22.14 -4.25
CA THR A 242 14.45 -22.76 -2.94
C THR A 242 14.72 -24.27 -3.01
N HIS A 243 14.73 -24.93 -1.86
CA HIS A 243 14.99 -26.37 -1.76
C HIS A 243 13.82 -27.10 -1.11
N TYR A 244 13.30 -28.12 -1.78
CA TYR A 244 12.23 -28.95 -1.25
C TYR A 244 12.80 -30.18 -0.54
N ASN A 245 12.95 -30.08 0.78
CA ASN A 245 13.58 -31.09 1.63
C ASN A 245 13.03 -32.51 1.45
N ALA A 246 11.70 -32.68 1.30
CA ALA A 246 11.09 -34.01 1.26
C ALA A 246 11.44 -34.79 -0.02
N LEU A 247 11.62 -34.09 -1.14
CA LEU A 247 12.03 -34.67 -2.42
C LEU A 247 13.52 -34.48 -2.71
N ASN A 248 14.24 -33.76 -1.83
CA ASN A 248 15.64 -33.39 -1.98
C ASN A 248 15.94 -32.81 -3.37
N THR A 249 15.10 -31.88 -3.83
CA THR A 249 15.23 -31.23 -5.14
C THR A 249 15.17 -29.72 -5.01
N GLU A 250 15.81 -29.02 -5.94
CA GLU A 250 15.60 -27.58 -6.12
C GLU A 250 14.20 -27.32 -6.66
N ASN A 251 13.62 -26.20 -6.25
CA ASN A 251 12.37 -25.67 -6.74
C ASN A 251 12.50 -24.16 -6.95
N TYR A 252 11.64 -23.62 -7.78
CA TYR A 252 11.62 -22.20 -8.11
C TYR A 252 10.27 -21.60 -7.75
N LEU A 253 10.27 -20.37 -7.24
CA LEU A 253 9.04 -19.59 -7.19
C LEU A 253 8.67 -19.16 -8.61
N ARG A 254 7.40 -19.31 -8.97
CA ARG A 254 6.90 -18.98 -10.31
C ARG A 254 7.16 -17.52 -10.68
N ILE A 255 7.56 -17.31 -11.94
CA ILE A 255 7.76 -15.99 -12.56
C ILE A 255 6.56 -15.56 -13.44
N ALA A 256 5.68 -16.52 -13.76
CA ALA A 256 4.46 -16.41 -14.54
C ALA A 256 3.54 -17.63 -14.28
N THR A 257 2.27 -17.52 -14.68
CA THR A 257 1.28 -18.62 -14.62
C THR A 257 1.01 -19.26 -15.99
N GLU A 258 1.67 -18.79 -17.04
CA GLU A 258 1.37 -19.11 -18.44
C GLU A 258 1.37 -20.61 -18.73
N LEU A 259 2.45 -21.31 -18.36
CA LEU A 259 2.62 -22.71 -18.75
C LEU A 259 1.57 -23.61 -18.06
N PRO A 260 1.32 -23.51 -16.74
CA PRO A 260 0.21 -24.22 -16.11
C PRO A 260 -1.15 -23.90 -16.73
N LEU A 261 -1.47 -22.62 -16.99
CA LEU A 261 -2.76 -22.24 -17.58
C LEU A 261 -2.96 -22.81 -18.99
N LYS A 262 -1.92 -22.81 -19.83
CA LYS A 262 -1.96 -23.46 -21.15
C LYS A 262 -2.20 -24.97 -21.06
N ARG A 263 -1.69 -25.65 -20.01
CA ARG A 263 -1.99 -27.08 -19.79
C ARG A 263 -3.46 -27.31 -19.47
N LEU A 264 -4.13 -26.37 -18.81
CA LEU A 264 -5.57 -26.44 -18.57
C LEU A 264 -6.38 -26.30 -19.85
N LEU A 265 -5.95 -25.43 -20.77
CA LEU A 265 -6.55 -25.35 -22.11
C LEU A 265 -6.43 -26.67 -22.87
N VAL A 266 -5.24 -27.29 -22.84
CA VAL A 266 -5.04 -28.64 -23.43
C VAL A 266 -5.96 -29.67 -22.75
N GLY A 267 -6.21 -29.52 -21.45
CA GLY A 267 -7.14 -30.34 -20.68
C GLY A 267 -8.62 -30.11 -20.98
N GLY A 268 -8.97 -29.13 -21.84
CA GLY A 268 -10.34 -28.82 -22.24
C GLY A 268 -11.02 -27.70 -21.46
N LEU A 269 -10.30 -26.97 -20.60
CA LEU A 269 -10.84 -25.74 -20.00
C LEU A 269 -10.71 -24.59 -20.99
N GLU A 270 -11.82 -24.17 -21.58
CA GLU A 270 -11.83 -23.22 -22.69
C GLU A 270 -11.54 -21.78 -22.27
N ARG A 271 -11.93 -21.35 -21.07
CA ARG A 271 -11.67 -20.01 -20.55
C ARG A 271 -11.21 -20.09 -19.11
N VAL A 272 -9.95 -19.74 -18.85
CA VAL A 272 -9.36 -19.77 -17.51
C VAL A 272 -8.61 -18.49 -17.22
N TYR A 273 -8.58 -18.08 -15.97
CA TYR A 273 -7.71 -17.01 -15.51
C TYR A 273 -7.20 -17.30 -14.10
N GLU A 274 -6.06 -16.71 -13.76
CA GLU A 274 -5.54 -16.70 -12.40
C GLU A 274 -5.13 -15.28 -12.02
N LEU A 275 -5.61 -14.82 -10.86
CA LEU A 275 -5.15 -13.60 -10.19
C LEU A 275 -4.30 -14.00 -8.98
N GLY A 276 -2.99 -13.92 -9.12
CA GLY A 276 -2.06 -14.53 -8.18
C GLY A 276 -0.73 -13.80 -8.03
N ARG A 277 0.06 -14.21 -7.03
CA ARG A 277 1.40 -13.66 -6.79
C ARG A 277 2.41 -14.26 -7.78
N GLN A 278 3.27 -13.42 -8.34
CA GLN A 278 4.46 -13.78 -9.10
C GLN A 278 5.69 -13.31 -8.34
N PHE A 279 6.82 -13.95 -8.59
CA PHE A 279 8.08 -13.68 -7.90
C PHE A 279 9.21 -13.53 -8.91
N ARG A 280 9.83 -12.35 -8.98
CA ARG A 280 10.97 -12.07 -9.87
C ARG A 280 12.12 -11.52 -9.06
N ASN A 281 13.27 -12.18 -9.15
CA ASN A 281 14.48 -11.89 -8.40
C ASN A 281 15.29 -10.79 -9.11
N GLU A 282 14.69 -9.62 -9.14
CA GLU A 282 15.13 -8.43 -9.88
C GLU A 282 15.20 -7.22 -8.93
N GLY A 283 15.74 -6.10 -9.43
CA GLY A 283 15.79 -4.84 -8.68
C GLY A 283 14.40 -4.30 -8.35
N THR A 284 14.32 -3.44 -7.32
CA THR A 284 13.08 -2.73 -6.95
C THR A 284 13.18 -1.29 -7.39
N ASP A 285 12.12 -0.75 -8.00
CA ASP A 285 12.01 0.65 -8.39
C ASP A 285 10.57 1.17 -8.19
N LEU A 286 10.15 2.20 -8.94
CA LEU A 286 8.81 2.79 -8.83
C LEU A 286 7.69 1.87 -9.34
N THR A 287 8.00 0.95 -10.25
CA THR A 287 7.03 0.07 -10.94
C THR A 287 7.31 -1.42 -10.71
N HIS A 288 8.47 -1.77 -10.15
CA HIS A 288 8.89 -3.15 -9.90
C HIS A 288 9.01 -3.46 -8.41
N ASN A 289 8.31 -4.51 -7.97
CA ASN A 289 8.49 -5.13 -6.66
C ASN A 289 8.79 -6.63 -6.86
N PRO A 290 9.75 -7.24 -6.12
CA PRO A 290 10.15 -8.64 -6.34
C PRO A 290 9.01 -9.66 -6.19
N GLU A 291 7.95 -9.27 -5.49
CA GLU A 291 6.71 -10.03 -5.40
C GLU A 291 5.53 -9.13 -5.82
N PHE A 292 4.74 -9.53 -6.81
CA PHE A 292 3.65 -8.68 -7.32
C PHE A 292 2.47 -9.53 -7.78
N THR A 293 1.28 -8.93 -7.79
CA THR A 293 0.08 -9.61 -8.27
C THR A 293 -0.08 -9.37 -9.76
N SER A 294 -0.20 -10.44 -10.55
CA SER A 294 -0.63 -10.38 -11.94
C SER A 294 -1.99 -11.06 -12.11
N MET A 295 -2.66 -10.73 -13.21
CA MET A 295 -3.72 -11.54 -13.77
C MET A 295 -3.21 -12.10 -15.10
N GLU A 296 -3.35 -13.40 -15.32
CA GLU A 296 -3.18 -14.01 -16.63
C GLU A 296 -4.47 -14.73 -17.01
N ALA A 297 -4.90 -14.55 -18.26
CA ALA A 297 -6.15 -15.09 -18.78
C ALA A 297 -5.91 -15.75 -20.15
N TYR A 298 -6.58 -16.88 -20.37
CA TYR A 298 -6.50 -17.66 -21.60
C TYR A 298 -7.88 -18.09 -22.06
N ALA A 299 -8.15 -17.91 -23.35
CA ALA A 299 -9.38 -18.31 -24.01
C ALA A 299 -9.08 -19.14 -25.26
N ALA A 300 -9.56 -20.39 -25.29
CA ALA A 300 -9.56 -21.25 -26.46
C ALA A 300 -10.42 -20.65 -27.57
N TYR A 301 -10.02 -20.89 -28.82
CA TYR A 301 -10.70 -20.40 -30.03
C TYR A 301 -10.80 -18.87 -30.14
N SER A 302 -10.06 -18.13 -29.31
CA SER A 302 -9.88 -16.68 -29.40
C SER A 302 -8.51 -16.34 -30.01
N ASP A 303 -8.28 -15.07 -30.27
CA ASP A 303 -7.04 -14.53 -30.80
C ASP A 303 -6.66 -13.21 -30.11
N LEU A 304 -5.65 -12.50 -30.65
CA LEU A 304 -5.21 -11.21 -30.12
C LEU A 304 -6.32 -10.14 -30.16
N ALA A 305 -7.25 -10.19 -31.12
CA ALA A 305 -8.36 -9.24 -31.16
C ALA A 305 -9.31 -9.47 -29.97
N GLY A 306 -9.67 -10.73 -29.69
CA GLY A 306 -10.48 -11.07 -28.53
C GLY A 306 -9.82 -10.69 -27.20
N MET A 307 -8.51 -10.91 -27.06
CA MET A 307 -7.80 -10.51 -25.83
C MET A 307 -7.66 -9.00 -25.65
N ARG A 308 -7.60 -8.23 -26.76
CA ARG A 308 -7.64 -6.75 -26.71
C ARG A 308 -9.00 -6.25 -26.26
N GLU A 309 -10.07 -6.80 -26.82
CA GLU A 309 -11.44 -6.47 -26.41
C GLU A 309 -11.67 -6.77 -24.93
N LEU A 310 -11.26 -7.95 -24.46
CA LEU A 310 -11.29 -8.31 -23.03
C LEU A 310 -10.58 -7.26 -22.17
N SER A 311 -9.36 -6.89 -22.54
CA SER A 311 -8.55 -5.94 -21.77
C SER A 311 -9.20 -4.56 -21.72
N GLN A 312 -9.62 -4.03 -22.87
CA GLN A 312 -10.30 -2.73 -22.96
C GLN A 312 -11.56 -2.70 -22.09
N ASN A 313 -12.44 -3.69 -22.26
CA ASN A 313 -13.70 -3.77 -21.53
C ASN A 313 -13.47 -3.91 -20.01
N LEU A 314 -12.46 -4.68 -19.60
CA LEU A 314 -12.10 -4.84 -18.19
C LEU A 314 -11.65 -3.51 -17.56
N PHE A 315 -10.75 -2.77 -18.21
CA PHE A 315 -10.25 -1.50 -17.67
C PHE A 315 -11.33 -0.42 -17.65
N GLN A 316 -12.21 -0.38 -18.65
CA GLN A 316 -13.37 0.51 -18.65
C GLN A 316 -14.36 0.18 -17.52
N GLU A 317 -14.61 -1.11 -17.27
CA GLU A 317 -15.44 -1.54 -16.15
C GLU A 317 -14.83 -1.17 -14.80
N ILE A 318 -13.51 -1.30 -14.66
CA ILE A 318 -12.78 -0.85 -13.48
C ILE A 318 -12.92 0.67 -13.31
N ALA A 319 -12.77 1.46 -14.37
CA ALA A 319 -12.93 2.91 -14.30
C ALA A 319 -14.34 3.30 -13.83
N ARG A 320 -15.38 2.72 -14.42
CA ARG A 320 -16.78 2.97 -14.02
C ARG A 320 -17.05 2.61 -12.56
N LYS A 321 -16.64 1.42 -12.12
CA LYS A 321 -17.00 0.89 -10.78
C LYS A 321 -16.07 1.35 -9.66
N ALA A 322 -14.78 1.54 -9.95
CA ALA A 322 -13.79 1.92 -8.94
C ALA A 322 -13.55 3.43 -8.92
N CYS A 323 -13.63 4.12 -10.06
CA CYS A 323 -13.39 5.56 -10.15
C CYS A 323 -14.67 6.38 -10.29
N ASP A 324 -15.84 5.73 -10.23
CA ASP A 324 -17.16 6.36 -10.35
C ASP A 324 -17.36 7.13 -11.66
N CYS A 325 -16.68 6.69 -12.73
CA CYS A 325 -16.84 7.26 -14.07
C CYS A 325 -18.21 6.90 -14.69
N GLU A 326 -18.76 7.81 -15.51
CA GLU A 326 -19.96 7.54 -16.29
C GLU A 326 -19.63 6.68 -17.53
N GLU A 327 -20.61 5.90 -18.01
CA GLU A 327 -20.45 5.09 -19.21
C GLU A 327 -20.21 5.98 -20.45
N GLY A 328 -19.12 5.73 -21.17
CA GLY A 328 -18.68 6.57 -22.29
C GLY A 328 -17.95 7.86 -21.87
N HIS A 329 -17.64 8.00 -20.58
CA HIS A 329 -16.83 9.07 -20.02
C HIS A 329 -15.87 8.53 -18.95
N GLU A 330 -15.11 7.48 -19.30
CA GLU A 330 -14.13 6.83 -18.45
C GLU A 330 -12.81 7.62 -18.36
N ILE A 331 -12.89 8.88 -17.92
CA ILE A 331 -11.72 9.77 -17.77
C ILE A 331 -11.19 9.69 -16.34
N ILE A 332 -9.89 9.41 -16.20
CA ILE A 332 -9.18 9.43 -14.92
C ILE A 332 -8.04 10.45 -14.93
N THR A 333 -7.63 10.91 -13.75
CA THR A 333 -6.43 11.74 -13.61
C THR A 333 -5.28 10.90 -13.09
N TYR A 334 -4.18 10.84 -13.84
CA TYR A 334 -2.95 10.16 -13.45
C TYR A 334 -1.76 11.12 -13.54
N GLN A 335 -1.09 11.37 -12.41
CA GLN A 335 0.05 12.29 -12.30
C GLN A 335 -0.20 13.70 -12.89
N GLY A 336 -1.44 14.19 -12.83
CA GLY A 336 -1.83 15.50 -13.36
C GLY A 336 -2.18 15.50 -14.85
N ALA A 337 -2.08 14.37 -15.55
CA ALA A 337 -2.60 14.19 -16.89
C ALA A 337 -3.99 13.54 -16.85
N GLU A 338 -4.87 13.98 -17.76
CA GLU A 338 -6.14 13.29 -18.02
C GLU A 338 -5.87 12.10 -18.95
N VAL A 339 -6.35 10.92 -18.57
CA VAL A 339 -6.28 9.68 -19.35
C VAL A 339 -7.71 9.28 -19.66
N ASP A 340 -8.05 9.29 -20.95
CA ASP A 340 -9.37 8.90 -21.45
C ASP A 340 -9.37 7.41 -21.81
N LEU A 341 -10.06 6.61 -21.00
CA LEU A 341 -10.21 5.16 -21.22
C LEU A 341 -11.45 4.82 -22.05
N SER A 342 -12.24 5.82 -22.46
CA SER A 342 -13.52 5.65 -23.16
C SER A 342 -13.35 5.13 -24.58
N GLY A 343 -14.44 4.60 -25.16
CA GLY A 343 -14.48 4.26 -26.58
C GLY A 343 -13.56 3.12 -26.98
N ASN A 344 -12.96 3.20 -28.17
CA ASN A 344 -12.03 2.19 -28.68
C ASN A 344 -10.60 2.71 -28.64
N TRP A 345 -9.70 1.90 -28.10
CA TRP A 345 -8.29 2.27 -27.98
C TRP A 345 -7.57 2.18 -29.32
N ARG A 346 -6.58 3.07 -29.50
CA ARG A 346 -5.70 3.05 -30.66
C ARG A 346 -4.93 1.72 -30.71
N VAL A 347 -4.97 1.07 -31.86
CA VAL A 347 -4.14 -0.10 -32.16
C VAL A 347 -3.02 0.37 -33.07
N ALA A 348 -1.78 0.15 -32.63
CA ALA A 348 -0.59 0.35 -33.45
C ALA A 348 0.39 -0.80 -33.22
N SER A 349 1.16 -1.15 -34.25
CA SER A 349 2.29 -2.05 -34.09
C SER A 349 3.48 -1.31 -33.46
N LEU A 350 4.37 -2.06 -32.83
CA LEU A 350 5.64 -1.53 -32.32
C LEU A 350 6.42 -0.76 -33.41
N ALA A 351 6.43 -1.30 -34.63
CA ALA A 351 7.11 -0.72 -35.78
C ALA A 351 6.49 0.62 -36.22
N GLU A 352 5.16 0.74 -36.16
CA GLU A 352 4.45 1.98 -36.47
C GLU A 352 4.80 3.07 -35.46
N ILE A 353 4.76 2.75 -34.16
CA ILE A 353 5.15 3.71 -33.11
C ILE A 353 6.61 4.13 -33.26
N ALA A 354 7.52 3.16 -33.46
CA ALA A 354 8.93 3.46 -33.72
C ALA A 354 9.11 4.35 -34.97
N SER A 355 8.32 4.12 -36.01
CA SER A 355 8.36 4.94 -37.23
C SER A 355 7.88 6.37 -36.98
N GLU A 356 6.81 6.54 -36.20
CA GLU A 356 6.25 7.85 -35.85
C GLU A 356 7.21 8.70 -35.04
N VAL A 357 7.82 8.12 -33.99
CA VAL A 357 8.73 8.86 -33.11
C VAL A 357 10.08 9.15 -33.77
N THR A 358 10.50 8.32 -34.72
CA THR A 358 11.77 8.53 -35.45
C THR A 358 11.60 9.38 -36.72
N GLY A 359 10.39 9.48 -37.25
CA GLY A 359 10.08 10.14 -38.53
C GLY A 359 10.52 9.35 -39.76
N GLU A 360 10.85 8.07 -39.61
CA GLU A 360 11.30 7.19 -40.70
C GLU A 360 10.48 5.90 -40.74
N GLU A 361 10.24 5.35 -41.93
CA GLU A 361 9.59 4.04 -42.04
C GLU A 361 10.54 2.92 -41.56
N LEU A 362 10.13 2.25 -40.49
CA LEU A 362 10.81 1.13 -39.84
C LEU A 362 9.90 -0.10 -39.75
N SER A 363 10.49 -1.27 -39.88
CA SER A 363 9.81 -2.57 -39.84
C SER A 363 10.79 -3.70 -39.50
N ILE A 364 10.29 -4.92 -39.32
CA ILE A 364 11.14 -6.10 -39.09
C ILE A 364 12.07 -6.41 -40.28
N ASP A 365 11.68 -5.97 -41.48
CA ASP A 365 12.46 -6.14 -42.72
C ASP A 365 13.46 -5.00 -42.94
N THR A 366 13.48 -4.01 -42.05
CA THR A 366 14.46 -2.92 -42.11
C THR A 366 15.87 -3.48 -41.91
N PRO A 367 16.84 -3.13 -42.78
CA PRO A 367 18.21 -3.61 -42.62
C PRO A 367 18.77 -3.26 -41.23
N VAL A 368 19.42 -4.23 -40.60
CA VAL A 368 20.04 -4.11 -39.26
C VAL A 368 20.91 -2.84 -39.18
N GLU A 369 21.64 -2.53 -40.24
CA GLU A 369 22.58 -1.40 -40.27
C GLU A 369 21.85 -0.05 -40.26
N LYS A 370 20.65 0.01 -40.83
CA LYS A 370 19.79 1.19 -40.73
C LYS A 370 19.26 1.34 -39.31
N LEU A 371 18.81 0.25 -38.67
CA LEU A 371 18.31 0.29 -37.28
C LEU A 371 19.41 0.71 -36.29
N ARG A 372 20.64 0.21 -36.47
CA ARG A 372 21.81 0.65 -35.70
C ARG A 372 22.08 2.14 -35.87
N ALA A 373 22.05 2.63 -37.11
CA ALA A 373 22.24 4.06 -37.38
C ALA A 373 21.12 4.93 -36.77
N VAL A 374 19.90 4.41 -36.62
CA VAL A 374 18.83 5.10 -35.87
C VAL A 374 19.16 5.13 -34.38
N LEU A 375 19.50 3.98 -33.78
CA LEU A 375 19.89 3.91 -32.36
C LEU A 375 21.07 4.84 -32.04
N ASP A 376 22.12 4.82 -32.87
CA ASP A 376 23.29 5.71 -32.75
C ASP A 376 22.89 7.19 -32.78
N ARG A 377 21.92 7.57 -33.62
CA ARG A 377 21.45 8.96 -33.74
C ARG A 377 20.76 9.46 -32.47
N TYR A 378 20.05 8.56 -31.79
CA TYR A 378 19.34 8.85 -30.55
C TYR A 378 20.16 8.51 -29.29
N GLU A 379 21.45 8.17 -29.47
CA GLU A 379 22.37 7.80 -28.39
C GLU A 379 21.87 6.61 -27.55
N ILE A 380 21.15 5.68 -28.18
CA ILE A 380 20.66 4.45 -27.54
C ILE A 380 21.70 3.35 -27.72
N GLU A 381 22.15 2.75 -26.62
CA GLU A 381 23.13 1.67 -26.64
C GLU A 381 22.55 0.40 -27.29
N TRP A 382 23.39 -0.31 -28.05
CA TRP A 382 23.00 -1.57 -28.67
C TRP A 382 24.12 -2.60 -28.70
N ASN A 383 23.72 -3.88 -28.73
CA ASN A 383 24.63 -5.01 -28.81
C ASN A 383 24.80 -5.49 -30.26
N PRO A 384 26.03 -5.73 -30.77
CA PRO A 384 26.28 -6.28 -32.10
C PRO A 384 25.60 -7.61 -32.42
N GLU A 385 25.22 -8.40 -31.42
CA GLU A 385 24.51 -9.66 -31.60
C GLU A 385 23.01 -9.47 -31.85
N TRP A 386 22.45 -8.30 -31.53
CA TRP A 386 21.04 -8.00 -31.72
C TRP A 386 20.66 -7.95 -33.20
N GLN A 387 19.55 -8.61 -33.51
CA GLN A 387 18.93 -8.63 -34.84
C GLN A 387 17.84 -7.57 -34.93
N ALA A 388 17.29 -7.39 -36.15
CA ALA A 388 16.30 -6.36 -36.45
C ALA A 388 15.15 -6.26 -35.42
N GLY A 389 14.60 -7.39 -34.98
CA GLY A 389 13.51 -7.40 -34.00
C GLY A 389 13.88 -6.80 -32.64
N LYS A 390 15.07 -7.12 -32.11
CA LYS A 390 15.52 -6.56 -30.82
C LYS A 390 15.90 -5.09 -30.97
N LEU A 391 16.62 -4.73 -32.04
CA LEU A 391 16.96 -3.33 -32.31
C LEU A 391 15.72 -2.45 -32.46
N LEU A 392 14.72 -2.94 -33.20
CA LEU A 392 13.44 -2.24 -33.36
C LEU A 392 12.69 -2.13 -32.04
N PHE A 393 12.69 -3.19 -31.22
CA PHE A 393 12.12 -3.15 -29.87
C PHE A 393 12.77 -2.07 -29.01
N GLU A 394 14.10 -1.93 -29.00
CA GLU A 394 14.80 -0.89 -28.21
C GLU A 394 14.43 0.53 -28.66
N ILE A 395 14.28 0.76 -29.97
CA ILE A 395 13.82 2.07 -30.48
C ILE A 395 12.43 2.38 -29.91
N TYR A 396 11.54 1.40 -29.89
CA TYR A 396 10.22 1.56 -29.29
C TYR A 396 10.26 1.74 -27.77
N ASP A 397 11.06 0.94 -27.06
CA ASP A 397 11.17 0.95 -25.60
C ASP A 397 11.65 2.34 -25.12
N GLU A 398 12.73 2.84 -25.72
CA GLU A 398 13.36 4.09 -25.28
C GLU A 398 12.63 5.36 -25.75
N LEU A 399 12.05 5.34 -26.95
CA LEU A 399 11.44 6.53 -27.58
C LEU A 399 9.92 6.45 -27.69
N GLY A 400 9.39 5.25 -27.94
CA GLY A 400 7.99 4.98 -28.24
C GLY A 400 7.10 4.95 -27.01
N GLU A 401 7.46 4.20 -25.95
CA GLU A 401 6.60 4.02 -24.77
C GLU A 401 6.17 5.34 -24.14
N LYS A 402 7.09 6.31 -24.05
CA LYS A 402 6.85 7.64 -23.48
C LYS A 402 5.85 8.48 -24.28
N SER A 403 5.57 8.11 -25.53
CA SER A 403 4.62 8.82 -26.41
C SER A 403 3.18 8.29 -26.26
N ILE A 404 2.97 7.21 -25.53
CA ILE A 404 1.67 6.57 -25.32
C ILE A 404 1.06 7.14 -24.03
N VAL A 405 -0.17 7.65 -24.14
CA VAL A 405 -0.97 8.16 -23.01
C VAL A 405 -2.04 7.14 -22.64
#